data_AF-A0A1D6NDB1-F1
#
_entry.id   AF-A0A1D6NDB1-F1
#
_cell.length_a   1.000
_cell.length_b   1.000
_cell.length_c   1.000
_cell.angle_alpha   90.00
_cell.angle_beta   90.00
_cell.angle_gamma   90.00
#
_symmetry.space_group_name_H-M   'P 1'
#
loop_
_entity.id
_entity.type
_entity.pdbx_description
1 polymer ?
#
loop_
_entity_poly.entity_id
_entity_poly.type
_entity_poly.pdbx_seq_one_letter_code
_entity_poly.pdbx_strand_id
1 'polypeptide(L)'
;MGRYSGFIAMYATLASRDVDCCLIPESPFYLEGEGGLFEYIDRRLKENNHTVIVVAEGAGQDLIAQSIPAADQQDASGNKLLLDVGLWLTHKIKDYCKSKKMEMTIKYIDPTYMIRAIPSNASDNVYCTLLAHSAIHGAMAGYSFTVGMVNGRHAYIPFHRVTSTRNKVRITDRMWARLLSSTNQPSFLSQKDIDAAREADKAANRMKSREDAKKQSTPVLANGEK
;
A
#
# COMPACT_ATOMS: atom_id res chain seq x y z
N MET A 1 4.11 9.94 1.42
CA MET A 1 4.58 8.61 1.91
C MET A 1 3.76 7.48 1.34
N GLY A 2 4.36 6.28 1.21
CA GLY A 2 3.68 5.09 0.69
C GLY A 2 3.90 4.85 -0.79
N ARG A 3 5.17 4.81 -1.22
CA ARG A 3 5.58 4.66 -2.63
C ARG A 3 5.12 3.34 -3.26
N TYR A 4 5.25 2.24 -2.53
CA TYR A 4 4.92 0.89 -3.02
C TYR A 4 3.92 0.15 -2.16
N SER A 5 3.71 0.63 -0.92
CA SER A 5 2.79 0.01 0.04
C SER A 5 2.10 1.06 0.89
N GLY A 6 0.81 0.86 1.16
CA GLY A 6 -0.08 1.81 1.84
C GLY A 6 -0.14 1.72 3.36
N PHE A 7 0.77 1.01 4.04
CA PHE A 7 0.66 0.76 5.49
C PHE A 7 0.51 2.03 6.33
N ILE A 8 1.31 3.07 6.05
CA ILE A 8 1.24 4.34 6.80
C ILE A 8 -0.13 5.00 6.62
N ALA A 9 -0.63 5.08 5.38
CA ALA A 9 -1.94 5.66 5.09
C ALA A 9 -3.06 4.87 5.77
N MET A 10 -3.01 3.53 5.72
CA MET A 10 -3.98 2.65 6.36
C MET A 10 -4.00 2.84 7.88
N TYR A 11 -2.84 2.75 8.54
CA TYR A 11 -2.76 2.90 10.00
C TYR A 11 -3.11 4.30 10.46
N ALA A 12 -2.69 5.34 9.74
CA ALA A 12 -3.04 6.73 10.05
C ALA A 12 -4.56 6.97 9.95
N THR A 13 -5.20 6.44 8.90
CA THR A 13 -6.66 6.52 8.72
C THR A 13 -7.39 5.82 9.86
N LEU A 14 -6.98 4.59 10.19
CA LEU A 14 -7.60 3.81 11.26
C LEU A 14 -7.41 4.45 12.65
N ALA A 15 -6.26 5.07 12.89
CA ALA A 15 -5.96 5.76 14.14
C ALA A 15 -6.72 7.08 14.26
N SER A 16 -6.81 7.87 13.19
CA SER A 16 -7.49 9.17 13.20
C SER A 16 -9.00 9.07 13.27
N ARG A 17 -9.61 8.09 12.58
CA ARG A 17 -11.08 7.90 12.46
C ARG A 17 -11.88 9.07 11.85
N ASP A 18 -11.24 10.19 11.55
CA ASP A 18 -11.86 11.37 10.90
C ASP A 18 -11.66 11.39 9.37
N VAL A 19 -11.14 10.30 8.80
CA VAL A 19 -10.83 10.20 7.36
C VAL A 19 -11.97 9.49 6.65
N ASP A 20 -12.53 10.10 5.60
CA ASP A 20 -13.62 9.51 4.81
C ASP A 20 -13.12 8.56 3.73
N CYS A 21 -11.92 8.77 3.19
CA CYS A 21 -11.38 7.95 2.12
C CYS A 21 -9.87 7.76 2.26
N CYS A 22 -9.42 6.51 2.19
CA CYS A 22 -8.01 6.13 2.14
C CYS A 22 -7.68 5.47 0.80
N LEU A 23 -6.77 6.08 0.04
CA LEU A 23 -6.27 5.58 -1.25
C LEU A 23 -4.84 5.06 -1.08
N ILE A 24 -4.64 3.79 -1.45
CA ILE A 24 -3.35 3.09 -1.32
C ILE A 24 -2.93 2.44 -2.65
N PRO A 25 -1.64 2.18 -2.90
CA PRO A 25 -1.17 1.54 -4.13
C PRO A 25 -1.78 0.16 -4.38
N GLU A 26 -2.14 -0.56 -3.31
CA GLU A 26 -2.68 -1.92 -3.40
C GLU A 26 -4.17 -1.99 -3.76
N SER A 27 -4.90 -0.88 -3.64
CA SER A 27 -6.33 -0.80 -3.95
C SER A 27 -6.53 0.09 -5.17
N PRO A 28 -6.78 -0.47 -6.36
CA PRO A 28 -7.07 0.33 -7.53
C PRO A 28 -8.39 1.08 -7.34
N PHE A 29 -8.49 2.22 -8.01
CA PHE A 29 -9.68 3.06 -8.00
C PHE A 29 -9.80 3.76 -9.35
N TYR A 30 -11.00 4.28 -9.64
CA TYR A 30 -11.26 5.13 -10.80
C TYR A 30 -11.90 6.45 -10.35
N LEU A 31 -11.73 7.47 -11.18
CA LEU A 31 -12.18 8.83 -10.86
C LEU A 31 -13.66 9.06 -11.20
N GLU A 32 -14.02 8.76 -12.45
CA GLU A 32 -15.33 9.08 -13.06
C GLU A 32 -16.14 7.81 -13.34
N GLY A 33 -17.46 7.90 -13.17
CA GLY A 33 -18.40 6.80 -13.39
C GLY A 33 -19.17 6.45 -12.10
N GLU A 34 -20.17 5.58 -12.26
CA GLU A 34 -20.98 5.09 -11.13
C GLU A 34 -20.08 4.37 -10.13
N GLY A 35 -20.11 4.78 -8.85
CA GLY A 35 -19.25 4.25 -7.79
C GLY A 35 -17.82 4.80 -7.79
N GLY A 36 -17.51 5.79 -8.64
CA GLY A 36 -16.19 6.41 -8.73
C GLY A 36 -15.87 7.34 -7.56
N LEU A 37 -14.60 7.73 -7.46
CA LEU A 37 -14.13 8.61 -6.39
C LEU A 37 -14.87 9.96 -6.38
N PHE A 38 -15.17 10.55 -7.54
CA PHE A 38 -15.86 11.84 -7.61
C PHE A 38 -17.32 11.78 -7.16
N GLU A 39 -18.01 10.68 -7.43
CA GLU A 39 -19.38 10.48 -6.95
C GLU A 39 -19.38 10.30 -5.43
N TYR A 40 -18.42 9.54 -4.90
CA TYR A 40 -18.25 9.39 -3.45
C TYR A 40 -18.00 10.73 -2.75
N ILE A 41 -17.12 11.57 -3.31
CA ILE A 41 -16.86 12.93 -2.80
C ILE A 41 -18.12 13.78 -2.83
N ASP A 42 -18.86 13.79 -3.94
CA ASP A 42 -20.12 14.55 -4.08
C ASP A 42 -21.15 14.12 -3.02
N ARG A 43 -21.31 12.81 -2.82
CA ARG A 43 -22.20 12.26 -1.77
C ARG A 43 -21.76 12.69 -0.37
N ARG A 44 -20.48 12.55 -0.04
CA ARG A 44 -19.94 12.94 1.29
C ARG A 44 -20.06 14.42 1.57
N LEU A 45 -19.83 15.27 0.57
CA LEU A 45 -20.00 16.71 0.70
C LEU A 45 -21.46 17.09 0.98
N LYS A 46 -22.43 16.41 0.37
CA LYS A 46 -23.86 16.64 0.63
C LYS A 46 -24.31 16.16 2.00
N GLU A 47 -23.73 15.07 2.50
CA GLU A 47 -24.06 14.49 3.81
C GLU A 47 -23.42 15.29 4.96
N ASN A 48 -22.14 15.62 4.84
CA ASN A 48 -21.30 16.08 5.96
C ASN A 48 -20.75 17.51 5.78
N ASN A 49 -20.98 18.16 4.63
CA ASN A 49 -20.39 19.46 4.26
C ASN A 49 -18.85 19.52 4.16
N HIS A 50 -18.16 18.41 4.43
CA HIS A 50 -16.70 18.29 4.34
C HIS A 50 -16.32 16.86 3.96
N THR A 51 -15.10 16.69 3.47
CA THR A 51 -14.51 15.38 3.28
C THR A 51 -13.00 15.41 3.46
N VAL A 52 -12.45 14.36 4.07
CA VAL A 52 -11.01 14.16 4.29
C VAL A 52 -10.55 12.92 3.54
N ILE A 53 -9.58 13.10 2.65
CA ILE A 53 -9.00 12.04 1.83
C ILE A 53 -7.52 11.91 2.15
N VAL A 54 -7.09 10.70 2.53
CA VAL A 54 -5.69 10.34 2.72
C VAL A 54 -5.22 9.56 1.51
N VAL A 55 -4.16 10.04 0.86
CA VAL A 55 -3.61 9.42 -0.35
C VAL A 55 -2.16 9.03 -0.11
N ALA A 56 -1.85 7.76 -0.34
CA ALA A 56 -0.47 7.31 -0.41
C ALA A 56 0.16 7.72 -1.74
N GLU A 57 1.45 8.08 -1.71
CA GLU A 57 2.20 8.61 -2.85
C GLU A 57 2.15 7.70 -4.10
N GLY A 58 2.19 6.39 -3.90
CA GLY A 58 2.12 5.40 -4.98
C GLY A 58 0.71 5.08 -5.47
N ALA A 59 -0.35 5.65 -4.88
CA ALA A 59 -1.71 5.38 -5.30
C ALA A 59 -1.98 6.04 -6.67
N GLY A 60 -2.74 5.37 -7.54
CA GLY A 60 -3.23 5.97 -8.79
C GLY A 60 -2.16 6.31 -9.84
N GLN A 61 -0.91 5.85 -9.70
CA GLN A 61 0.17 6.14 -10.65
C GLN A 61 -0.17 5.67 -12.09
N ASP A 62 -0.94 4.60 -12.24
CA ASP A 62 -1.42 4.11 -13.53
C ASP A 62 -2.39 5.09 -14.21
N LEU A 63 -3.24 5.77 -13.43
CA LEU A 63 -4.16 6.80 -13.93
C LEU A 63 -3.41 8.06 -14.35
N ILE A 64 -2.38 8.43 -13.59
CA ILE A 64 -1.56 9.60 -13.90
C ILE A 64 -0.77 9.35 -15.18
N ALA A 65 -0.17 8.16 -15.33
CA ALA A 65 0.60 7.78 -16.52
C ALA A 65 -0.24 7.83 -17.82
N GLN A 66 -1.54 7.52 -17.76
CA GLN A 66 -2.45 7.67 -18.91
C GLN A 66 -2.70 9.14 -19.29
N SER A 67 -2.59 10.06 -18.32
CA SER A 67 -2.91 11.47 -18.50
C SER A 67 -1.69 12.37 -18.75
N ILE A 68 -0.48 11.94 -18.38
CA ILE A 68 0.76 12.71 -18.54
C ILE A 68 1.86 11.80 -19.15
N PRO A 69 2.32 12.05 -20.39
CA PRO A 69 3.36 11.24 -21.07
C PRO A 69 4.77 11.28 -20.46
N ALA A 70 4.98 11.91 -19.30
CA ALA A 70 6.31 12.11 -18.69
C ALA A 70 6.76 10.96 -17.77
N ALA A 71 6.12 9.79 -17.87
CA ALA A 71 6.12 8.75 -16.85
C ALA A 71 7.43 7.94 -16.69
N ASP A 72 8.47 8.18 -17.49
CA ASP A 72 9.68 7.33 -17.51
C ASP A 72 10.97 8.03 -17.06
N GLN A 73 10.84 9.14 -16.30
CA GLN A 73 12.02 9.74 -15.67
C GLN A 73 12.52 8.86 -14.51
N GLN A 74 13.83 8.63 -14.47
CA GLN A 74 14.49 7.92 -13.37
C GLN A 74 15.32 8.90 -12.54
N ASP A 75 15.38 8.66 -11.23
CA ASP A 75 16.30 9.39 -10.37
C ASP A 75 17.77 8.94 -10.59
N ALA A 76 18.73 9.65 -9.99
CA ALA A 76 20.16 9.33 -10.09
C ALA A 76 20.51 7.93 -9.51
N SER A 77 19.60 7.31 -8.77
CA SER A 77 19.72 5.96 -8.20
C SER A 77 18.98 4.90 -9.02
N GLY A 78 18.41 5.26 -10.18
CA GLY A 78 17.70 4.35 -11.08
C GLY A 78 16.26 4.03 -10.69
N ASN A 79 15.66 4.72 -9.71
CA ASN A 79 14.25 4.49 -9.36
C ASN A 79 13.33 5.34 -10.24
N LYS A 80 12.20 4.75 -10.66
CA LYS A 80 11.14 5.45 -11.40
C LYS A 80 10.58 6.63 -10.59
N LEU A 81 10.73 7.85 -11.09
CA LEU A 81 10.19 9.04 -10.45
C LEU A 81 8.65 8.96 -10.45
N LEU A 82 8.06 9.06 -9.27
CA LEU A 82 6.60 9.11 -9.16
C LEU A 82 6.13 10.54 -9.41
N LEU A 83 4.98 10.64 -10.07
CA LEU A 83 4.30 11.91 -10.23
C LEU A 83 3.52 12.23 -8.96
N ASP A 84 3.39 13.52 -8.61
CA ASP A 84 2.66 13.94 -7.42
C ASP A 84 1.15 13.70 -7.60
N VAL A 85 0.68 12.57 -7.06
CA VAL A 85 -0.74 12.20 -7.05
C VAL A 85 -1.59 13.19 -6.26
N GLY A 86 -1.05 13.82 -5.22
CA GLY A 86 -1.80 14.73 -4.36
C GLY A 86 -2.18 16.01 -5.11
N LEU A 87 -1.21 16.63 -5.79
CA LEU A 87 -1.47 17.78 -6.65
C LEU A 87 -2.33 17.42 -7.86
N TRP A 88 -2.05 16.30 -8.52
CA TRP A 88 -2.84 15.84 -9.66
C TRP A 88 -4.31 15.61 -9.29
N LEU A 89 -4.57 14.91 -8.18
CA LEU A 89 -5.91 14.64 -7.70
C LEU A 89 -6.63 15.93 -7.30
N THR A 90 -5.92 16.87 -6.67
CA THR A 90 -6.45 18.19 -6.32
C THR A 90 -6.94 18.95 -7.56
N HIS A 91 -6.16 18.96 -8.64
CA HIS A 91 -6.57 19.60 -9.90
C HIS A 91 -7.81 18.92 -10.50
N LYS A 92 -7.81 17.59 -10.56
CA LYS A 92 -8.92 16.81 -11.11
C LYS A 92 -10.22 17.01 -10.34
N ILE A 93 -10.17 17.04 -9.00
CA ILE A 93 -11.35 17.32 -8.17
C ILE A 93 -11.83 18.77 -8.39
N LYS A 94 -10.92 19.75 -8.49
CA LYS A 94 -11.32 21.15 -8.79
C LYS A 94 -12.05 21.26 -10.13
N ASP A 95 -11.57 20.58 -11.16
CA ASP A 95 -12.19 20.60 -12.48
C ASP A 95 -13.58 19.95 -12.47
N TYR A 96 -13.74 18.82 -11.76
CA TYR A 96 -15.04 18.18 -11.55
C TYR A 96 -16.03 19.06 -10.78
N CYS A 97 -15.59 19.76 -9.74
CA CYS A 97 -16.47 20.66 -8.99
C CYS A 97 -16.88 21.90 -9.81
N LYS A 98 -15.98 22.42 -10.65
CA LYS A 98 -16.30 23.51 -11.59
C LYS A 98 -17.36 23.09 -12.60
N SER A 99 -17.26 21.88 -13.16
CA SER A 99 -18.25 21.39 -14.14
C SER A 99 -19.64 21.22 -13.51
N LYS A 100 -19.71 20.82 -12.23
CA LYS A 100 -20.97 20.74 -11.45
C LYS A 100 -21.43 22.06 -10.82
N LYS A 101 -20.71 23.18 -11.02
CA LYS A 101 -20.99 24.49 -10.39
C LYS A 101 -21.07 24.42 -8.86
N MET A 102 -20.28 23.55 -8.23
CA MET A 102 -20.19 23.47 -6.77
C MET A 102 -19.04 24.33 -6.27
N GLU A 103 -19.32 25.26 -5.36
CA GLU A 103 -18.28 26.01 -4.66
C GLU A 103 -17.64 25.14 -3.59
N MET A 104 -16.35 24.82 -3.74
CA MET A 104 -15.60 24.01 -2.79
C MET A 104 -14.21 24.57 -2.54
N THR A 105 -13.81 24.60 -1.27
CA THR A 105 -12.45 24.93 -0.86
C THR A 105 -11.66 23.65 -0.67
N ILE A 106 -10.61 23.44 -1.48
CA ILE A 106 -9.70 22.30 -1.34
C ILE A 106 -8.40 22.76 -0.71
N LYS A 107 -8.02 22.13 0.41
CA LYS A 107 -6.73 22.33 1.07
C LYS A 107 -5.87 21.08 0.85
N TYR A 108 -4.75 21.24 0.17
CA TYR A 108 -3.75 20.20 0.01
C TYR A 108 -2.72 20.30 1.13
N ILE A 109 -2.41 19.19 1.79
CA ILE A 109 -1.42 19.11 2.87
C ILE A 109 -0.47 17.97 2.52
N ASP A 110 0.81 18.28 2.34
CA ASP A 110 1.87 17.29 2.21
C ASP A 110 2.76 17.29 3.46
N PRO A 111 2.51 16.36 4.40
CA PRO A 111 3.30 16.25 5.61
C PRO A 111 4.59 15.42 5.42
N THR A 112 5.03 15.12 4.19
CA THR A 112 6.15 14.19 3.93
C THR A 112 7.42 14.58 4.68
N TYR A 113 7.84 15.85 4.67
CA TYR A 113 9.01 16.27 5.44
C TYR A 113 8.77 16.27 6.94
N MET A 114 7.58 16.66 7.39
CA MET A 114 7.22 16.68 8.81
C MET A 114 7.28 15.27 9.42
N ILE A 115 6.80 14.27 8.69
CA ILE A 115 6.80 12.87 9.14
C ILE A 115 8.22 12.28 9.15
N ARG A 116 9.11 12.71 8.24
CA ARG A 116 10.48 12.17 8.12
C ARG A 116 11.50 12.84 9.01
N ALA A 117 11.31 14.11 9.33
CA ALA A 117 12.32 14.95 9.98
C ALA A 117 12.09 15.16 11.48
N ILE A 118 11.00 14.60 12.03
CA ILE A 118 10.71 14.65 13.47
C ILE A 118 11.61 13.65 14.23
N PRO A 119 12.04 13.97 15.47
CA PRO A 119 12.71 13.00 16.32
C PRO A 119 11.85 11.76 16.58
N SER A 120 12.50 10.62 16.76
CA SER A 120 11.87 9.34 17.09
C SER A 120 11.19 9.38 18.45
N ASN A 121 10.05 8.68 18.54
CA ASN A 121 9.36 8.47 19.81
C ASN A 121 10.11 7.45 20.69
N ALA A 122 9.68 7.27 21.94
CA ALA A 122 10.32 6.36 22.90
C ALA A 122 10.36 4.90 22.40
N SER A 123 9.28 4.41 21.79
CA SER A 123 9.20 3.05 21.27
C SER A 123 10.18 2.82 20.11
N ASP A 124 10.27 3.78 19.18
CA ASP A 124 11.21 3.75 18.07
C ASP A 124 12.66 3.84 18.56
N ASN A 125 12.93 4.64 19.59
CA ASN A 125 14.26 4.70 20.20
C ASN A 125 14.69 3.34 20.76
N VAL A 126 13.83 2.70 21.56
CA VAL A 126 14.11 1.36 22.10
C VAL A 126 14.30 0.36 20.96
N TYR A 127 13.45 0.41 19.93
CA TYR A 127 13.53 -0.49 18.79
C TYR A 127 14.84 -0.32 18.00
N CYS A 128 15.22 0.92 17.69
CA CYS A 128 16.47 1.23 17.00
C CYS A 128 17.71 0.78 17.79
N THR A 129 17.72 0.96 19.12
CA THR A 129 18.81 0.46 19.98
C THR A 129 18.92 -1.06 19.93
N LEU A 130 17.80 -1.79 20.04
CA LEU A 130 17.81 -3.25 20.01
C LEU A 130 18.21 -3.81 18.65
N LEU A 131 17.80 -3.16 17.55
CA LEU A 131 18.27 -3.48 16.20
C LEU A 131 19.78 -3.28 16.07
N ALA A 132 20.30 -2.15 16.55
CA ALA A 132 21.72 -1.83 16.49
C ALA A 132 22.57 -2.84 17.27
N HIS A 133 22.19 -3.17 18.51
CA HIS A 133 22.89 -4.18 19.31
C HIS A 133 22.91 -5.54 18.62
N SER A 134 21.77 -5.97 18.08
CA SER A 134 21.64 -7.24 17.38
C SER A 134 22.52 -7.28 16.13
N ALA A 135 22.60 -6.17 15.39
CA ALA A 135 23.43 -6.04 14.20
C ALA A 135 24.93 -6.12 14.55
N ILE A 136 25.36 -5.42 15.60
CA ILE A 136 26.75 -5.47 16.09
C ILE A 136 27.11 -6.90 16.51
N HIS A 137 26.28 -7.58 17.30
CA HIS A 137 26.56 -8.94 17.74
C HIS A 137 26.72 -9.92 16.58
N GLY A 138 25.84 -9.87 15.58
CA GLY A 138 25.96 -10.77 14.44
C GLY A 138 27.13 -10.40 13.51
N ALA A 139 27.47 -9.11 13.39
CA ALA A 139 28.67 -8.69 12.65
C ALA A 139 29.95 -9.17 13.33
N MET A 140 30.03 -9.08 14.67
CA MET A 140 31.15 -9.60 15.46
C MET A 140 31.24 -11.14 15.42
N ALA A 141 30.12 -11.83 15.21
CA ALA A 141 30.10 -13.26 14.95
C ALA A 141 30.51 -13.65 13.51
N GLY A 142 30.82 -12.67 12.65
CA GLY A 142 31.27 -12.88 11.28
C GLY A 142 30.16 -13.13 10.25
N TYR A 143 28.91 -12.80 10.58
CA TYR A 143 27.78 -12.97 9.65
C TYR A 143 27.59 -11.77 8.72
N SER A 144 27.06 -12.03 7.52
CA SER A 144 26.59 -11.02 6.56
C SER A 144 25.07 -11.12 6.39
N PHE A 145 24.34 -10.16 6.97
CA PHE A 145 22.88 -10.21 7.14
C PHE A 145 22.30 -8.81 7.41
N THR A 146 20.97 -8.71 7.43
CA THR A 146 20.25 -7.58 8.01
C THR A 146 19.39 -8.03 9.20
N VAL A 147 19.10 -7.12 10.13
CA VAL A 147 18.26 -7.40 11.30
C VAL A 147 16.86 -6.90 11.03
N GLY A 148 15.86 -7.71 11.38
CA GLY A 148 14.47 -7.28 11.41
C GLY A 148 13.69 -7.99 12.51
N MET A 149 12.54 -7.43 12.88
CA MET A 149 11.63 -8.09 13.79
C MET A 149 10.77 -9.11 13.05
N VAL A 150 10.81 -10.37 13.50
CA VAL A 150 9.99 -11.46 12.98
C VAL A 150 9.26 -12.10 14.16
N ASN A 151 7.92 -12.01 14.16
CA ASN A 151 7.07 -12.53 15.23
C ASN A 151 7.51 -12.08 16.65
N GLY A 152 7.86 -10.80 16.79
CA GLY A 152 8.26 -10.21 18.09
C GLY A 152 9.69 -10.52 18.53
N ARG A 153 10.52 -11.16 17.69
CA ARG A 153 11.93 -11.45 17.97
C ARG A 153 12.83 -10.78 16.95
N HIS A 154 13.99 -10.30 17.38
CA HIS A 154 15.03 -9.81 16.48
C HIS A 154 15.70 -11.00 15.80
N ALA A 155 15.61 -11.05 14.47
CA ALA A 155 16.11 -12.15 13.67
C ALA A 155 17.15 -11.66 12.67
N TYR A 156 18.12 -12.52 12.38
CA TYR A 156 19.10 -12.31 11.31
C TYR A 156 18.51 -12.82 10.00
N ILE A 157 18.42 -11.93 9.02
CA ILE A 157 17.76 -12.19 7.75
C ILE A 157 18.79 -12.03 6.62
N PRO A 158 18.98 -13.07 5.77
CA PRO A 158 19.87 -12.96 4.62
C PRO A 158 19.39 -11.91 3.61
N PHE A 159 20.32 -11.14 3.04
CA PHE A 159 20.01 -10.05 2.11
C PHE A 159 19.16 -10.49 0.91
N HIS A 160 19.50 -11.64 0.30
CA HIS A 160 18.78 -12.16 -0.85
C HIS A 160 17.29 -12.44 -0.56
N ARG A 161 16.94 -12.79 0.68
CA ARG A 161 15.54 -12.98 1.07
C ARG A 161 14.80 -11.66 1.23
N VAL A 162 15.46 -10.64 1.75
CA VAL A 162 14.86 -9.31 1.97
C VAL A 162 14.58 -8.60 0.64
N THR A 163 15.47 -8.73 -0.34
CA THR A 163 15.30 -8.10 -1.65
C THR A 163 14.34 -8.85 -2.57
N SER A 164 14.10 -10.14 -2.31
CA SER A 164 13.23 -10.99 -3.14
C SER A 164 11.76 -10.57 -3.11
N THR A 165 11.27 -10.15 -1.94
CA THR A 165 9.83 -9.90 -1.74
C THR A 165 9.60 -8.62 -0.98
N ARG A 166 8.57 -7.86 -1.38
CA ARG A 166 8.13 -6.66 -0.65
C ARG A 166 6.85 -6.96 0.11
N ASN A 167 6.75 -6.44 1.33
CA ASN A 167 5.52 -6.50 2.08
C ASN A 167 4.52 -5.48 1.53
N LYS A 168 3.29 -5.92 1.27
CA LYS A 168 2.19 -5.10 0.75
C LYS A 168 0.97 -5.26 1.65
N VAL A 169 0.14 -4.22 1.73
CA VAL A 169 -1.14 -4.31 2.41
C VAL A 169 -2.00 -5.34 1.70
N ARG A 170 -2.48 -6.32 2.44
CA ARG A 170 -3.45 -7.29 1.94
C ARG A 170 -4.85 -6.69 2.10
N ILE A 171 -5.49 -6.35 0.98
CA ILE A 171 -6.85 -5.80 0.97
C ILE A 171 -7.90 -6.79 1.50
N THR A 172 -7.58 -8.08 1.57
CA THR A 172 -8.45 -9.11 2.16
C THR A 172 -8.23 -9.31 3.67
N ASP A 173 -7.24 -8.63 4.26
CA ASP A 173 -6.89 -8.80 5.66
C ASP A 173 -7.83 -7.99 6.58
N ARG A 174 -7.93 -8.45 7.83
CA ARG A 174 -8.78 -7.88 8.88
C ARG A 174 -8.50 -6.40 9.12
N MET A 175 -7.25 -5.96 8.99
CA MET A 175 -6.89 -4.55 9.20
C MET A 175 -7.48 -3.64 8.12
N TRP A 176 -7.49 -4.08 6.86
CA TRP A 176 -8.14 -3.33 5.79
C TRP A 176 -9.66 -3.33 5.95
N ALA A 177 -10.26 -4.48 6.30
CA ALA A 177 -11.70 -4.57 6.57
C ALA A 177 -12.15 -3.64 7.71
N ARG A 178 -11.33 -3.48 8.76
CA ARG A 178 -11.57 -2.52 9.85
C ARG A 178 -11.53 -1.08 9.36
N LEU A 179 -10.58 -0.75 8.49
CA LEU A 179 -10.51 0.58 7.87
C LEU A 179 -11.78 0.85 7.06
N LEU A 180 -12.18 -0.06 6.18
CA LEU A 180 -13.40 0.11 5.38
C LEU A 180 -14.66 0.27 6.25
N SER A 181 -14.73 -0.48 7.35
CA SER A 181 -15.84 -0.36 8.30
C SER A 181 -15.82 0.98 9.05
N SER A 182 -14.63 1.54 9.30
CA SER A 182 -14.47 2.82 9.99
C SER A 182 -14.76 4.02 9.08
N THR A 183 -14.31 3.98 7.83
CA THR A 183 -14.51 5.09 6.87
C THR A 183 -15.84 4.99 6.14
N ASN A 184 -16.45 3.78 6.13
CA ASN A 184 -17.62 3.43 5.33
C ASN A 184 -17.42 3.77 3.83
N GLN A 185 -16.17 3.75 3.37
CA GLN A 185 -15.83 4.00 1.98
C GLN A 185 -16.20 2.78 1.11
N PRO A 186 -16.72 2.97 -0.10
CA PRO A 186 -16.96 1.87 -1.02
C PRO A 186 -15.64 1.31 -1.53
N SER A 187 -15.71 0.09 -2.06
CA SER A 187 -14.63 -0.41 -2.90
C SER A 187 -14.75 0.25 -4.28
N PHE A 188 -13.76 1.04 -4.68
CA PHE A 188 -13.72 1.72 -5.98
C PHE A 188 -13.30 0.77 -7.13
N LEU A 189 -13.66 -0.50 -7.04
CA LEU A 189 -13.35 -1.50 -8.08
C LEU A 189 -14.38 -1.39 -9.19
N SER A 190 -13.95 -1.23 -10.43
CA SER A 190 -14.84 -1.37 -11.57
C SER A 190 -15.21 -2.84 -11.76
N GLN A 191 -16.31 -3.12 -12.47
CA GLN A 191 -16.70 -4.50 -12.81
C GLN A 191 -15.56 -5.26 -13.51
N LYS A 192 -14.77 -4.57 -14.33
CA LYS A 192 -13.59 -5.13 -15.01
C LYS A 192 -12.48 -5.52 -14.02
N ASP A 193 -12.26 -4.72 -12.98
CA ASP A 193 -11.26 -5.00 -11.95
C ASP A 193 -11.68 -6.18 -11.06
N ILE A 194 -12.98 -6.30 -10.77
CA ILE A 194 -13.55 -7.43 -10.05
C ILE A 194 -13.36 -8.73 -10.85
N ASP A 195 -13.62 -8.69 -12.16
CA ASP A 195 -13.46 -9.85 -13.02
C ASP A 195 -11.98 -10.22 -13.21
N ALA A 196 -11.08 -9.24 -13.36
CA ALA A 196 -9.64 -9.46 -13.39
C ALA A 196 -9.12 -10.07 -12.07
N ALA A 197 -9.60 -9.60 -10.92
CA ALA A 197 -9.24 -10.15 -9.61
C ALA A 197 -9.72 -11.60 -9.44
N ARG A 198 -10.94 -11.91 -9.90
CA ARG A 198 -11.47 -13.28 -9.91
C ARG A 198 -10.64 -14.22 -10.78
N GLU A 199 -10.19 -13.77 -11.93
CA GLU A 199 -9.33 -14.57 -12.81
C GLU A 199 -7.92 -14.75 -12.22
N ALA A 200 -7.36 -13.72 -11.58
CA ALA A 200 -6.10 -13.83 -10.85
C ALA A 200 -6.17 -14.82 -9.69
N ASP A 201 -7.25 -14.81 -8.91
CA ASP A 201 -7.47 -15.76 -7.80
C ASP A 201 -7.66 -17.20 -8.31
N LYS A 202 -8.37 -17.38 -9.43
CA LYS A 202 -8.48 -18.70 -10.09
C LYS A 202 -7.10 -19.19 -10.58
N ALA A 203 -6.28 -18.30 -11.15
CA ALA A 203 -4.94 -18.64 -11.60
C ALA A 203 -4.01 -19.01 -10.43
N ALA A 204 -4.06 -18.25 -9.33
CA ALA A 204 -3.30 -18.51 -8.12
C ALA A 204 -3.69 -19.85 -7.47
N ASN A 205 -4.99 -20.15 -7.39
CA ASN A 205 -5.47 -21.44 -6.87
C ASN A 205 -5.07 -22.61 -7.78
N ARG A 206 -5.09 -22.44 -9.11
CA ARG A 206 -4.59 -23.46 -10.05
C ARG A 206 -3.09 -23.71 -9.93
N MET A 207 -2.29 -22.68 -9.63
CA MET A 207 -0.86 -22.85 -9.37
C MET A 207 -0.62 -23.57 -8.04
N LYS A 208 -1.35 -23.19 -6.98
CA LYS A 208 -1.28 -23.87 -5.67
C LYS A 208 -1.63 -25.35 -5.76
N SER A 209 -2.71 -25.69 -6.47
CA SER A 209 -3.10 -27.09 -6.69
C SER A 209 -2.05 -27.88 -7.48
N ARG A 210 -1.32 -27.23 -8.40
CA ARG A 210 -0.22 -27.87 -9.16
C ARG A 210 1.04 -28.06 -8.32
N GLU A 211 1.36 -27.15 -7.41
CA GLU A 211 2.46 -27.30 -6.46
C GLU A 211 2.17 -28.37 -5.41
N ASP A 212 0.94 -28.45 -4.91
CA ASP A 212 0.52 -29.48 -3.96
C ASP A 212 0.48 -30.87 -4.63
N ALA A 213 0.04 -30.96 -5.90
CA ALA A 213 0.11 -32.20 -6.69
C ALA A 213 1.56 -32.65 -6.96
N LYS A 214 2.50 -31.72 -7.13
CA LYS A 214 3.94 -32.04 -7.26
C LYS A 214 4.59 -32.51 -5.96
N LYS A 215 4.10 -32.06 -4.80
CA LYS A 215 4.56 -32.55 -3.49
C LYS A 215 4.02 -33.93 -3.14
N GLN A 216 2.85 -34.30 -3.65
CA GLN A 216 2.27 -35.64 -3.47
C GLN A 216 2.86 -36.69 -4.43
N SER A 217 3.44 -36.30 -5.56
CA SER A 217 3.97 -37.24 -6.56
C SER A 217 5.45 -37.60 -6.41
N THR A 218 6.19 -37.02 -5.45
CA THR A 218 7.49 -37.55 -5.02
C THR A 218 7.28 -38.79 -4.16
N PRO A 219 7.59 -40.01 -4.63
CA PRO A 219 7.49 -41.20 -3.80
C PRO A 219 8.55 -41.09 -2.70
N VAL A 220 8.13 -41.27 -1.45
CA VAL A 220 9.05 -41.67 -0.39
C VAL A 220 9.71 -42.95 -0.88
N LEU A 221 11.01 -42.89 -1.19
CA LEU A 221 11.80 -44.07 -1.54
C LEU A 221 11.73 -45.06 -0.38
N ALA A 222 10.80 -45.99 -0.48
CA ALA A 222 10.88 -47.28 0.17
C ALA A 222 11.95 -48.09 -0.57
N ASN A 223 13.00 -48.46 0.14
CA ASN A 223 13.81 -49.67 0.01
C ASN A 223 14.71 -49.68 1.26
N GLY A 224 14.65 -50.61 2.21
CA GLY A 224 14.24 -52.01 2.09
C GLY A 224 15.42 -52.86 1.64
N GLU A 225 16.16 -53.41 2.62
CA GLU A 225 17.06 -54.59 2.57
C GLU A 225 18.43 -54.48 1.86
N LYS A 226 19.52 -54.46 2.65
CA LYS A 226 20.22 -55.67 3.15
C LYS A 226 21.08 -55.33 4.36
#